data_AF-A0A091CBP8-F1
#
_entry.id   AF-A0A091CBP8-F1
#
_cell.length_a   1.000
_cell.length_b   1.000
_cell.length_c   1.000
_cell.angle_alpha   90.00
_cell.angle_beta   90.00
_cell.angle_gamma   90.00
#
_symmetry.space_group_name_H-M   'P 1'
#
loop_
_entity.id
_entity.type
_entity.pdbx_description
1 polymer ?
#
loop_
_entity_poly.entity_id
_entity_poly.type
_entity_poly.pdbx_seq_one_letter_code
_entity_poly.pdbx_strand_id
1 'polypeptide(L)'
;MDTWVQDYWVLPVDGKRLQNHQKPNLQYFEFRDDFGEMLAQKIYTNNTSVALIAYLGYLKGINYVADAANDSDIEPILEMGYEEINQALIYSLGVSEESQLEFSRVAEAKYKDYSIVDEVIRIGRDPIRKLASDDRLIGPANMAMDAGVNPKAISLATAAAIYFDYPKDPSSVELKRIRETQGIDAVLEEVCGISKESTLANLIKESISELKEHQWIKGEA
;
A
#
# COMPACT_ATOMS: atom_id res chain seq x y z
N MET A 1 32.09 0.65 0.43
CA MET A 1 30.73 0.11 0.61
C MET A 1 29.96 0.61 -0.57
N ASP A 2 29.49 -0.30 -1.41
CA ASP A 2 28.76 0.06 -2.61
C ASP A 2 27.31 0.34 -2.24
N THR A 3 26.72 1.36 -2.83
CA THR A 3 25.34 1.76 -2.58
C THR A 3 24.56 1.62 -3.87
N TRP A 4 23.52 0.78 -3.84
CA TRP A 4 22.59 0.61 -4.95
C TRP A 4 21.51 1.69 -4.85
N VAL A 5 21.30 2.43 -5.93
CA VAL A 5 20.26 3.46 -6.05
C VAL A 5 19.44 3.21 -7.30
N GLN A 6 18.16 3.58 -7.26
CA GLN A 6 17.29 3.52 -8.44
C GLN A 6 17.70 4.60 -9.44
N ASP A 7 17.44 4.33 -10.73
CA ASP A 7 17.64 5.26 -11.85
C ASP A 7 16.57 6.37 -11.83
N TYR A 8 16.50 7.13 -10.74
CA TYR A 8 15.59 8.25 -10.53
C TYR A 8 16.38 9.42 -9.96
N TRP A 9 16.80 10.31 -10.85
CA TRP A 9 17.75 11.37 -10.50
C TRP A 9 17.10 12.67 -10.04
N VAL A 10 15.80 12.86 -10.27
CA VAL A 10 15.12 14.13 -9.96
C VAL A 10 14.68 14.17 -8.49
N LEU A 11 15.09 15.20 -7.76
CA LEU A 11 14.67 15.47 -6.40
C LEU A 11 13.63 16.59 -6.37
N PRO A 12 12.34 16.29 -6.10
CA PRO A 12 11.34 17.33 -5.91
C PRO A 12 11.61 18.09 -4.60
N VAL A 13 11.41 19.40 -4.62
CA VAL A 13 11.61 20.30 -3.47
C VAL A 13 10.43 21.26 -3.34
N ASP A 14 10.01 21.52 -2.11
CA ASP A 14 8.97 22.52 -1.81
C ASP A 14 9.48 23.94 -2.14
N GLY A 15 9.02 24.45 -3.28
CA GLY A 15 9.34 25.79 -3.77
C GLY A 15 8.78 26.91 -2.90
N LYS A 16 7.65 26.67 -2.21
CA LYS A 16 7.02 27.66 -1.32
C LYS A 16 7.84 27.89 -0.04
N ARG A 17 8.68 26.94 0.34
CA ARG A 17 9.55 27.01 1.53
C ARG A 17 10.91 27.67 1.26
N LEU A 18 11.19 28.10 0.03
CA LEU A 18 12.43 28.80 -0.30
C LEU A 18 12.43 30.20 0.33
N GLN A 19 13.44 30.50 1.16
CA GLN A 19 13.56 31.76 1.91
C GLN A 19 13.49 33.01 1.02
N ASN A 20 14.01 32.94 -0.20
CA ASN A 20 14.06 34.07 -1.13
C ASN A 20 13.02 33.98 -2.26
N HIS A 21 12.14 32.96 -2.23
CA HIS A 21 11.16 32.65 -3.29
C HIS A 21 11.71 32.53 -4.72
N GLN A 22 13.03 32.52 -4.89
CA GLN A 22 13.72 32.27 -6.15
C GLN A 22 14.09 30.80 -6.25
N LYS A 23 13.59 30.13 -7.28
CA LYS A 23 13.91 28.74 -7.60
C LYS A 23 15.29 28.72 -8.27
N PRO A 24 16.35 28.22 -7.60
CA PRO A 24 17.68 28.20 -8.21
C PRO A 24 17.69 27.21 -9.38
N ASN A 25 18.49 27.49 -10.40
CA ASN A 25 18.70 26.57 -11.50
C ASN A 25 19.75 25.51 -11.08
N LEU A 26 19.30 24.46 -10.42
CA LEU A 26 20.13 23.33 -10.01
C LEU A 26 19.75 22.10 -10.82
N GLN A 27 20.75 21.49 -11.46
CA GLN A 27 20.56 20.22 -12.15
C GLN A 27 20.03 19.18 -11.17
N TYR A 28 19.04 18.39 -11.61
CA TYR A 28 18.39 17.33 -10.82
C TYR A 28 17.42 17.79 -9.72
N PHE A 29 17.21 19.09 -9.53
CA PHE A 29 16.23 19.60 -8.57
C PHE A 29 14.99 20.11 -9.29
N GLU A 30 13.81 19.73 -8.79
CA GLU A 30 12.54 20.20 -9.31
C GLU A 30 11.79 20.98 -8.21
N PHE A 31 11.75 22.30 -8.34
CA PHE A 31 11.11 23.19 -7.36
C PHE A 31 9.62 23.36 -7.67
N ARG A 32 8.79 22.77 -6.80
CA ARG A 32 7.35 22.64 -7.01
C ARG A 32 6.56 23.41 -5.96
N ASP A 33 5.51 24.11 -6.40
CA ASP A 33 4.64 24.86 -5.49
C ASP A 33 3.46 23.99 -4.97
N ASP A 34 3.22 22.86 -5.62
CA ASP A 34 2.26 21.79 -5.29
C ASP A 34 2.92 20.60 -4.56
N PHE A 35 4.11 20.81 -3.97
CA PHE A 35 4.93 19.74 -3.40
C PHE A 35 4.17 18.87 -2.38
N GLY A 36 3.36 19.46 -1.51
CA GLY A 36 2.60 18.71 -0.50
C GLY A 36 1.55 17.77 -1.11
N GLU A 37 0.81 18.23 -2.11
CA GLU A 37 -0.20 17.44 -2.83
C GLU A 37 0.45 16.31 -3.63
N MET A 38 1.51 16.64 -4.38
CA MET A 38 2.33 15.66 -5.10
C MET A 38 2.94 14.62 -4.17
N LEU A 39 3.39 15.02 -2.96
CA LEU A 39 3.95 14.11 -1.98
C LEU A 39 2.89 13.14 -1.45
N ALA A 40 1.70 13.63 -1.09
CA ALA A 40 0.59 12.78 -0.66
C ALA A 40 0.17 11.78 -1.74
N GLN A 41 0.01 12.26 -2.98
CA GLN A 41 -0.30 11.45 -4.16
C GLN A 41 0.72 10.32 -4.36
N LYS A 42 2.02 10.66 -4.34
CA LYS A 42 3.12 9.72 -4.52
C LYS A 42 3.19 8.71 -3.37
N ILE A 43 3.01 9.16 -2.14
CA ILE A 43 3.06 8.33 -0.93
C ILE A 43 1.95 7.28 -0.98
N TYR A 44 0.69 7.69 -1.19
CA TYR A 44 -0.42 6.74 -1.21
C TYR A 44 -0.35 5.81 -2.42
N THR A 45 0.02 6.31 -3.61
CA THR A 45 0.17 5.43 -4.79
C THR A 45 1.22 4.35 -4.56
N ASN A 46 2.44 4.73 -4.15
CA ASN A 46 3.54 3.77 -3.97
C ASN A 46 3.34 2.86 -2.76
N ASN A 47 2.90 3.40 -1.62
CA ASN A 47 2.83 2.62 -0.39
C ASN A 47 1.67 1.63 -0.40
N THR A 48 0.54 1.98 -1.01
CA THR A 48 -0.62 1.08 -1.10
C THR A 48 -0.33 -0.07 -2.06
N SER A 49 0.14 0.24 -3.27
CA SER A 49 0.47 -0.78 -4.28
C SER A 49 1.55 -1.75 -3.81
N VAL A 50 2.65 -1.26 -3.21
CA VAL A 50 3.70 -2.16 -2.70
C VAL A 50 3.26 -2.96 -1.48
N ALA A 51 2.35 -2.43 -0.65
CA ALA A 51 1.77 -3.18 0.46
C ALA A 51 0.89 -4.33 -0.06
N LEU A 52 0.05 -4.07 -1.08
CA LEU A 52 -0.75 -5.09 -1.75
C LEU A 52 0.14 -6.22 -2.28
N ILE A 53 1.18 -5.87 -3.04
CA ILE A 53 2.12 -6.84 -3.61
C ILE A 53 2.80 -7.65 -2.49
N ALA A 54 3.32 -6.98 -1.47
CA ALA A 54 4.12 -7.64 -0.44
C ALA A 54 3.29 -8.57 0.45
N TYR A 55 2.09 -8.15 0.88
CA TYR A 55 1.29 -8.97 1.77
C TYR A 55 0.66 -10.16 1.04
N LEU A 56 0.16 -9.98 -0.19
CA LEU A 56 -0.33 -11.09 -1.00
C LEU A 56 0.80 -12.05 -1.37
N GLY A 57 1.95 -11.52 -1.79
CA GLY A 57 3.15 -12.29 -2.07
C GLY A 57 3.62 -13.11 -0.87
N TYR A 58 3.62 -12.51 0.33
CA TYR A 58 3.97 -13.20 1.57
C TYR A 58 3.06 -14.40 1.84
N LEU A 59 1.73 -14.24 1.71
CA LEU A 59 0.79 -15.35 1.90
C LEU A 59 0.98 -16.48 0.87
N LYS A 60 1.33 -16.13 -0.38
CA LYS A 60 1.69 -17.12 -1.41
C LYS A 60 3.08 -17.74 -1.22
N GLY A 61 3.87 -17.28 -0.26
CA GLY A 61 5.25 -17.74 -0.04
C GLY A 61 6.26 -17.23 -1.07
N ILE A 62 5.94 -16.13 -1.76
CA ILE A 62 6.83 -15.45 -2.71
C ILE A 62 7.73 -14.49 -1.93
N ASN A 63 9.04 -14.50 -2.23
CA ASN A 63 10.02 -13.76 -1.43
C ASN A 63 10.29 -12.33 -1.94
N TYR A 64 10.20 -12.09 -3.25
CA TYR A 64 10.58 -10.82 -3.86
C TYR A 64 9.39 -10.06 -4.42
N VAL A 65 9.46 -8.73 -4.35
CA VAL A 65 8.40 -7.82 -4.81
C VAL A 65 8.14 -8.01 -6.30
N ALA A 66 9.19 -8.07 -7.13
CA ALA A 66 9.03 -8.26 -8.58
C ALA A 66 8.41 -9.61 -8.93
N ASP A 67 8.75 -10.68 -8.22
CA ASP A 67 8.12 -11.99 -8.43
C ASP A 67 6.63 -11.94 -8.06
N ALA A 68 6.26 -11.28 -6.96
CA ALA A 68 4.88 -11.16 -6.52
C ALA A 68 4.07 -10.23 -7.43
N ALA A 69 4.65 -9.14 -7.94
CA ALA A 69 3.98 -8.20 -8.84
C ALA A 69 3.69 -8.79 -10.23
N ASN A 70 4.45 -9.80 -10.64
CA ASN A 70 4.28 -10.53 -11.92
C ASN A 70 3.64 -11.92 -11.73
N ASP A 71 3.18 -12.26 -10.52
CA ASP A 71 2.50 -13.54 -10.27
C ASP A 71 1.09 -13.51 -10.87
N SER A 72 0.69 -14.60 -11.55
CA SER A 72 -0.54 -14.65 -12.34
C SER A 72 -1.83 -14.48 -11.54
N ASP A 73 -1.79 -14.71 -10.22
CA ASP A 73 -2.96 -14.51 -9.36
C ASP A 73 -2.93 -13.14 -8.66
N ILE A 74 -1.74 -12.55 -8.46
CA ILE A 74 -1.59 -11.24 -7.81
C ILE A 74 -1.70 -10.08 -8.81
N GLU A 75 -1.18 -10.24 -10.03
CA GLU A 75 -1.20 -9.19 -11.05
C GLU A 75 -2.62 -8.64 -11.32
N PRO A 76 -3.68 -9.46 -11.49
CA PRO A 76 -5.03 -8.93 -11.67
C PRO A 76 -5.56 -8.16 -10.45
N ILE A 77 -5.15 -8.55 -9.23
CA ILE A 77 -5.51 -7.85 -8.00
C ILE A 77 -4.76 -6.50 -7.93
N LEU A 78 -3.50 -6.47 -8.37
CA LEU A 78 -2.71 -5.25 -8.45
C LEU A 78 -3.29 -4.26 -9.48
N GLU A 79 -3.72 -4.72 -10.64
CA GLU A 79 -4.40 -3.88 -11.65
C GLU A 79 -5.66 -3.24 -11.07
N MET A 80 -6.53 -4.03 -10.44
CA MET A 80 -7.72 -3.53 -9.72
C MET A 80 -7.33 -2.55 -8.60
N GLY A 81 -6.25 -2.84 -7.87
CA GLY A 81 -5.72 -1.96 -6.83
C GLY A 81 -5.29 -0.60 -7.37
N TYR A 82 -4.67 -0.55 -8.55
CA TYR A 82 -4.33 0.72 -9.19
C TYR A 82 -5.59 1.50 -9.60
N GLU A 83 -6.62 0.85 -10.12
CA GLU A 83 -7.90 1.50 -10.42
C GLU A 83 -8.51 2.14 -9.16
N GLU A 84 -8.57 1.40 -8.05
CA GLU A 84 -9.07 1.88 -6.76
C GLU A 84 -8.26 3.08 -6.24
N ILE A 85 -6.94 2.96 -6.23
CA ILE A 85 -6.00 4.03 -5.80
C ILE A 85 -6.17 5.27 -6.67
N ASN A 86 -6.27 5.11 -7.99
CA ASN A 86 -6.37 6.23 -8.91
C ASN A 86 -7.64 7.03 -8.66
N GLN A 87 -8.79 6.37 -8.58
CA GLN A 87 -10.06 7.04 -8.33
C GLN A 87 -10.09 7.70 -6.95
N ALA A 88 -9.58 7.01 -5.92
CA ALA A 88 -9.47 7.54 -4.57
C ALA A 88 -8.67 8.85 -4.55
N LEU A 89 -7.49 8.88 -5.17
CA LEU A 89 -6.60 10.04 -5.11
C LEU A 89 -7.08 11.20 -6.01
N ILE A 90 -7.63 10.91 -7.19
CA ILE A 90 -8.25 11.93 -8.05
C ILE A 90 -9.36 12.65 -7.29
N TYR A 91 -10.24 11.89 -6.62
CA TYR A 91 -11.35 12.45 -5.87
C TYR A 91 -10.90 13.18 -4.60
N SER A 92 -10.11 12.53 -3.74
CA SER A 92 -9.79 13.06 -2.41
C SER A 92 -8.73 14.15 -2.41
N LEU A 93 -7.79 14.14 -3.37
CA LEU A 93 -6.71 15.14 -3.45
C LEU A 93 -6.93 16.17 -4.56
N GLY A 94 -7.92 15.97 -5.45
CA GLY A 94 -8.17 16.87 -6.58
C GLY A 94 -7.03 16.88 -7.61
N VAL A 95 -6.20 15.84 -7.65
CA VAL A 95 -5.12 15.71 -8.64
C VAL A 95 -5.70 15.44 -10.02
N SER A 96 -4.99 15.87 -11.08
CA SER A 96 -5.42 15.55 -12.44
C SER A 96 -5.32 14.04 -12.71
N GLU A 97 -6.29 13.53 -13.47
CA GLU A 97 -6.32 12.13 -13.89
C GLU A 97 -5.03 11.74 -14.64
N GLU A 98 -4.59 12.57 -15.59
CA GLU A 98 -3.34 12.36 -16.34
C GLU A 98 -2.13 12.17 -15.42
N SER A 99 -1.97 13.07 -14.43
CA SER A 99 -0.89 12.96 -13.44
C SER A 99 -0.98 11.67 -12.63
N GLN A 100 -2.18 11.32 -12.15
CA GLN A 100 -2.37 10.15 -11.31
C GLN A 100 -2.13 8.83 -12.05
N LEU A 101 -2.62 8.72 -13.29
CA LEU A 101 -2.40 7.55 -14.12
C LEU A 101 -0.90 7.37 -14.44
N GLU A 102 -0.17 8.47 -14.70
CA GLU A 102 1.26 8.40 -14.93
C GLU A 102 2.02 7.94 -13.67
N PHE A 103 1.67 8.44 -12.49
CA PHE A 103 2.28 7.97 -11.24
C PHE A 103 2.06 6.47 -11.00
N SER A 104 0.85 5.97 -11.23
CA SER A 104 0.55 4.55 -11.09
C SER A 104 1.29 3.69 -12.10
N ARG A 105 1.37 4.12 -13.36
CA ARG A 105 2.13 3.43 -14.42
C ARG A 105 3.62 3.33 -14.08
N VAL A 106 4.21 4.41 -13.55
CA VAL A 106 5.61 4.41 -13.11
C VAL A 106 5.82 3.51 -11.90
N ALA A 107 4.90 3.52 -10.94
CA ALA A 107 4.96 2.63 -9.77
C ALA A 107 4.85 1.16 -10.18
N GLU A 108 3.93 0.82 -11.08
CA GLU A 108 3.72 -0.54 -11.58
C GLU A 108 4.97 -1.05 -12.29
N ALA A 109 5.48 -0.29 -13.26
CA ALA A 109 6.70 -0.65 -14.00
C ALA A 109 7.87 -0.89 -13.05
N LYS A 110 8.02 -0.04 -12.03
CA LYS A 110 9.04 -0.19 -10.99
C LYS A 110 8.87 -1.50 -10.21
N TYR A 111 7.66 -1.83 -9.77
CA TYR A 111 7.46 -3.03 -8.95
C TYR A 111 7.50 -4.32 -9.76
N LYS A 112 7.29 -4.28 -11.08
CA LYS A 112 7.46 -5.41 -12.00
C LYS A 112 8.91 -5.61 -12.47
N ASP A 113 9.82 -4.68 -12.20
CA ASP A 113 11.22 -4.75 -12.66
C ASP A 113 12.08 -5.72 -11.83
N TYR A 114 12.44 -6.86 -12.43
CA TYR A 114 13.30 -7.88 -11.83
C TYR A 114 14.73 -7.41 -11.50
N SER A 115 15.19 -6.29 -12.04
CA SER A 115 16.48 -5.70 -11.68
C SER A 115 16.48 -5.06 -10.29
N ILE A 116 15.29 -4.71 -9.78
CA ILE A 116 15.09 -4.15 -8.45
C ILE A 116 14.85 -5.28 -7.46
N VAL A 117 15.91 -5.72 -6.80
CA VAL A 117 15.84 -6.79 -5.80
C VAL A 117 15.33 -6.22 -4.47
N ASP A 118 14.06 -6.50 -4.16
CA ASP A 118 13.41 -6.07 -2.95
C ASP A 118 12.59 -7.22 -2.34
N GLU A 119 12.69 -7.42 -1.03
CA GLU A 119 12.03 -8.54 -0.34
C GLU A 119 10.64 -8.13 0.16
N VAL A 120 9.63 -8.99 -0.04
CA VAL A 120 8.28 -8.75 0.48
C VAL A 120 8.27 -8.61 2.01
N ILE A 121 9.14 -9.35 2.72
CA ILE A 121 9.26 -9.26 4.18
C ILE A 121 9.84 -7.92 4.63
N ARG A 122 10.70 -7.27 3.83
CA ARG A 122 11.23 -5.94 4.13
C ARG A 122 10.10 -4.91 4.01
N ILE A 123 9.26 -5.06 2.98
CA ILE A 123 8.07 -4.23 2.77
C ILE A 123 6.97 -4.53 3.77
N GLY A 124 6.79 -5.75 4.26
CA GLY A 124 5.69 -6.15 5.15
C GLY A 124 5.89 -5.80 6.62
N ARG A 125 7.14 -5.56 7.07
CA ARG A 125 7.47 -5.27 8.47
C ARG A 125 6.68 -4.12 9.08
N ASP A 126 6.45 -4.16 10.39
CA ASP A 126 5.66 -3.19 11.12
C ASP A 126 4.19 -3.08 10.63
N PRO A 127 3.46 -4.21 10.56
CA PRO A 127 2.12 -4.24 10.00
C PRO A 127 1.09 -3.48 10.83
N ILE A 128 1.22 -3.41 12.17
CA ILE A 128 0.27 -2.67 13.04
C ILE A 128 0.22 -1.19 12.63
N ARG A 129 1.39 -0.55 12.45
CA ARG A 129 1.44 0.85 11.99
C ARG A 129 0.84 1.00 10.58
N LYS A 130 1.09 0.04 9.69
CA LYS A 130 0.61 0.08 8.29
C LYS A 130 -0.87 -0.19 8.13
N LEU A 131 -1.47 -0.84 9.11
CA LEU A 131 -2.90 -1.08 9.22
C LEU A 131 -3.65 0.06 9.89
N ALA A 132 -2.97 1.06 10.46
CA ALA A 132 -3.62 2.21 11.09
C ALA A 132 -4.56 2.95 10.12
N SER A 133 -5.58 3.61 10.68
CA SER A 133 -6.71 4.17 9.94
C SER A 133 -6.35 5.20 8.86
N ASP A 134 -5.22 5.88 8.99
CA ASP A 134 -4.73 6.93 8.11
C ASP A 134 -3.50 6.54 7.26
N ASP A 135 -2.96 5.32 7.46
CA ASP A 135 -1.81 4.80 6.70
C ASP A 135 -2.28 4.15 5.37
N ARG A 136 -1.36 3.46 4.71
CA ARG A 136 -1.37 3.03 3.31
C ARG A 136 -2.41 1.99 2.90
N LEU A 137 -3.28 1.53 3.80
CA LEU A 137 -4.32 0.55 3.47
C LEU A 137 -5.69 1.11 3.82
N ILE A 138 -5.95 1.36 5.11
CA ILE A 138 -7.25 1.86 5.58
C ILE A 138 -7.54 3.27 5.06
N GLY A 139 -6.54 4.16 5.02
CA GLY A 139 -6.70 5.52 4.48
C GLY A 139 -7.17 5.51 3.02
N PRO A 140 -6.42 4.89 2.09
CA PRO A 140 -6.84 4.72 0.71
C PRO A 140 -8.17 4.00 0.52
N ALA A 141 -8.48 2.99 1.34
CA ALA A 141 -9.77 2.31 1.26
C ALA A 141 -10.94 3.24 1.60
N ASN A 142 -10.79 4.09 2.62
CA ASN A 142 -11.78 5.11 2.95
C ASN A 142 -11.92 6.15 1.84
N MET A 143 -10.79 6.63 1.28
CA MET A 143 -10.80 7.56 0.14
C MET A 143 -11.52 6.97 -1.08
N ALA A 144 -11.31 5.68 -1.37
CA ALA A 144 -12.02 4.99 -2.44
C ALA A 144 -13.54 4.93 -2.18
N MET A 145 -13.96 4.59 -0.95
CA MET A 145 -15.38 4.59 -0.59
C MET A 145 -16.01 5.98 -0.68
N ASP A 146 -15.29 7.03 -0.26
CA ASP A 146 -15.74 8.42 -0.37
C ASP A 146 -15.91 8.85 -1.84
N ALA A 147 -15.11 8.27 -2.74
CA ALA A 147 -15.22 8.43 -4.19
C ALA A 147 -16.32 7.54 -4.83
N GLY A 148 -17.04 6.74 -4.04
CA GLY A 148 -18.05 5.80 -4.53
C GLY A 148 -17.49 4.54 -5.19
N VAL A 149 -16.21 4.23 -4.94
CA VAL A 149 -15.51 3.04 -5.45
C VAL A 149 -15.45 1.96 -4.37
N ASN A 150 -15.68 0.71 -4.76
CA ASN A 150 -15.54 -0.44 -3.86
C ASN A 150 -14.04 -0.80 -3.71
N PRO A 151 -13.42 -0.70 -2.52
CA PRO A 151 -11.98 -0.96 -2.33
C PRO A 151 -11.68 -2.47 -2.19
N LYS A 152 -11.98 -3.27 -3.20
CA LYS A 152 -11.87 -4.74 -3.16
C LYS A 152 -10.42 -5.21 -3.06
N ALA A 153 -9.54 -4.73 -3.94
CA ALA A 153 -8.13 -5.09 -3.96
C ALA A 153 -7.40 -4.58 -2.70
N ILE A 154 -7.71 -3.36 -2.25
CA ILE A 154 -7.18 -2.85 -0.98
C ILE A 154 -7.69 -3.68 0.21
N SER A 155 -8.94 -4.16 0.19
CA SER A 155 -9.49 -5.04 1.24
C SER A 155 -8.80 -6.41 1.25
N LEU A 156 -8.48 -6.99 0.09
CA LEU A 156 -7.66 -8.20 -0.04
C LEU A 156 -6.25 -8.00 0.53
N ALA A 157 -5.60 -6.88 0.19
CA ALA A 157 -4.30 -6.52 0.76
C ALA A 157 -4.36 -6.35 2.28
N THR A 158 -5.42 -5.74 2.79
CA THR A 158 -5.64 -5.54 4.23
C THR A 158 -5.87 -6.88 4.95
N ALA A 159 -6.69 -7.76 4.37
CA ALA A 159 -6.85 -9.11 4.87
C ALA A 159 -5.52 -9.88 4.89
N ALA A 160 -4.71 -9.76 3.83
CA ALA A 160 -3.38 -10.38 3.79
C ALA A 160 -2.42 -9.80 4.84
N ALA A 161 -2.46 -8.48 5.07
CA ALA A 161 -1.66 -7.81 6.08
C ALA A 161 -2.02 -8.27 7.51
N ILE A 162 -3.30 -8.49 7.81
CA ILE A 162 -3.77 -9.06 9.10
C ILE A 162 -3.20 -10.47 9.34
N TYR A 163 -2.89 -11.21 8.27
CA TYR A 163 -2.30 -12.53 8.31
C TYR A 163 -0.78 -12.56 8.09
N PHE A 164 -0.12 -11.40 8.01
CA PHE A 164 1.33 -11.31 7.95
C PHE A 164 1.94 -11.70 9.30
N ASP A 165 2.65 -12.83 9.34
CA ASP A 165 3.12 -13.46 10.58
C ASP A 165 4.64 -13.70 10.63
N TYR A 166 5.42 -12.77 10.08
CA TYR A 166 6.86 -12.91 10.01
C TYR A 166 7.52 -12.91 11.41
N PRO A 167 8.12 -14.03 11.89
CA PRO A 167 8.47 -14.20 13.31
C PRO A 167 9.62 -13.33 13.82
N LYS A 168 10.37 -12.67 12.92
CA LYS A 168 11.47 -11.74 13.31
C LYS A 168 11.02 -10.28 13.37
N ASP A 169 9.73 -10.01 13.24
CA ASP A 169 9.15 -8.69 13.43
C ASP A 169 8.24 -8.68 14.67
N PRO A 170 8.59 -7.96 15.74
CA PRO A 170 7.75 -7.90 16.95
C PRO A 170 6.33 -7.39 16.67
N SER A 171 6.14 -6.52 15.69
CA SER A 171 4.85 -5.93 15.33
C SER A 171 3.92 -6.96 14.68
N SER A 172 4.44 -7.84 13.81
CA SER A 172 3.66 -8.97 13.24
C SER A 172 3.35 -10.04 14.28
N VAL A 173 4.27 -10.32 15.21
CA VAL A 173 4.03 -11.26 16.32
C VAL A 173 2.90 -10.75 17.22
N GLU A 174 2.88 -9.45 17.53
CA GLU A 174 1.80 -8.86 18.31
C GLU A 174 0.47 -8.85 17.54
N LEU A 175 0.49 -8.52 16.25
CA LEU A 175 -0.70 -8.57 15.39
C LEU A 175 -1.31 -9.98 15.36
N LYS A 176 -0.46 -11.01 15.20
CA LYS A 176 -0.86 -12.42 15.29
C LYS A 176 -1.48 -12.73 16.64
N ARG A 177 -0.86 -12.29 17.74
CA ARG A 177 -1.37 -12.50 19.10
C ARG A 177 -2.76 -11.87 19.28
N ILE A 178 -2.97 -10.63 18.85
CA ILE A 178 -4.27 -9.94 18.92
C ILE A 178 -5.31 -10.74 18.12
N ARG A 179 -4.99 -11.08 16.87
CA ARG A 179 -5.86 -11.86 15.98
C ARG A 179 -6.30 -13.19 16.60
N GLU A 180 -5.37 -13.95 17.19
CA GLU A 180 -5.64 -15.29 17.73
C GLU A 180 -6.32 -15.27 19.10
N THR A 181 -6.00 -14.29 19.94
CA THR A 181 -6.56 -14.23 21.31
C THR A 181 -7.84 -13.43 21.43
N GLN A 182 -8.04 -12.43 20.56
CA GLN A 182 -9.17 -11.49 20.63
C GLN A 182 -10.06 -11.53 19.37
N GLY A 183 -9.58 -12.14 18.28
CA GLY A 183 -10.33 -12.27 17.03
C GLY A 183 -10.15 -11.10 16.06
N ILE A 184 -10.77 -11.24 14.88
CA ILE A 184 -10.66 -10.25 13.79
C ILE A 184 -11.29 -8.91 14.15
N ASP A 185 -12.41 -8.93 14.88
CA ASP A 185 -13.10 -7.70 15.28
C ASP A 185 -12.19 -6.80 16.14
N ALA A 186 -11.41 -7.38 17.05
CA ALA A 186 -10.44 -6.65 17.86
C ALA A 186 -9.31 -6.05 17.00
N VAL A 187 -8.82 -6.76 15.98
CA VAL A 187 -7.83 -6.19 15.04
C VAL A 187 -8.43 -4.98 14.31
N LEU A 188 -9.67 -5.08 13.85
CA LEU A 188 -10.32 -3.97 13.12
C LEU A 188 -10.52 -2.74 14.02
N GLU A 189 -10.95 -2.93 15.27
CA GLU A 189 -11.19 -1.84 16.21
C GLU A 189 -9.89 -1.26 16.79
N GLU A 190 -8.97 -2.11 17.28
CA GLU A 190 -7.76 -1.69 18.02
C GLU A 190 -6.59 -1.31 17.10
N VAL A 191 -6.42 -2.01 15.96
CA VAL A 191 -5.28 -1.80 15.05
C VAL A 191 -5.71 -0.93 13.87
N CYS A 192 -6.80 -1.29 13.21
CA CYS A 192 -7.26 -0.56 12.03
C CYS A 192 -8.02 0.73 12.38
N GLY A 193 -8.47 0.90 13.62
CA GLY A 193 -9.19 2.08 14.07
C GLY A 193 -10.54 2.27 13.36
N ILE A 194 -11.18 1.18 12.92
CA ILE A 194 -12.49 1.21 12.25
C ILE A 194 -13.51 0.39 13.06
N SER A 195 -14.78 0.82 13.05
CA SER A 195 -15.86 0.03 13.65
C SER A 195 -16.02 -1.30 12.92
N LYS A 196 -16.15 -2.39 13.67
CA LYS A 196 -16.35 -3.76 13.14
C LYS A 196 -17.66 -3.94 12.38
N GLU A 197 -18.58 -3.00 12.54
CA GLU A 197 -19.88 -2.89 11.84
C GLU A 197 -19.82 -2.00 10.59
N SER A 198 -18.69 -1.34 10.32
CA SER A 198 -18.53 -0.50 9.13
C SER A 198 -18.56 -1.32 7.84
N THR A 199 -18.92 -0.68 6.73
CA THR A 199 -18.88 -1.29 5.40
C THR A 199 -17.48 -1.84 5.08
N LEU A 200 -16.43 -1.06 5.37
CA LEU A 200 -15.05 -1.50 5.14
C LEU A 200 -14.66 -2.72 5.99
N ALA A 201 -15.07 -2.76 7.26
CA ALA A 201 -14.83 -3.93 8.11
C ALA A 201 -15.46 -5.20 7.52
N ASN A 202 -16.67 -5.11 6.95
CA ASN A 202 -17.31 -6.25 6.29
C ASN A 202 -16.55 -6.67 5.02
N LEU A 203 -16.12 -5.74 4.17
CA LEU A 203 -15.32 -6.03 2.98
C LEU A 203 -13.99 -6.72 3.32
N ILE A 204 -13.34 -6.31 4.41
CA ILE A 204 -12.11 -6.97 4.89
C ILE A 204 -12.40 -8.39 5.37
N LYS A 205 -13.49 -8.61 6.13
CA LYS A 205 -13.91 -9.94 6.59
C LYS A 205 -14.26 -10.87 5.43
N GLU A 206 -14.96 -10.37 4.42
CA GLU A 206 -15.24 -11.10 3.18
C GLU A 206 -13.95 -11.47 2.45
N SER A 207 -13.00 -10.54 2.37
CA SER A 207 -11.69 -10.77 1.76
C SER A 207 -10.85 -11.79 2.53
N ILE A 208 -10.97 -11.86 3.87
CA ILE A 208 -10.38 -12.93 4.67
C ILE A 208 -10.98 -14.29 4.30
N SER A 209 -12.31 -14.38 4.15
CA SER A 209 -12.98 -15.61 3.74
C SER A 209 -12.54 -16.06 2.34
N GLU A 210 -12.47 -15.13 1.39
CA GLU A 210 -11.98 -15.39 0.03
C GLU A 210 -10.54 -15.91 0.04
N LEU A 211 -9.63 -15.26 0.75
CA LEU A 211 -8.23 -15.72 0.84
C LEU A 211 -8.09 -17.08 1.54
N LYS A 212 -9.02 -17.46 2.42
CA LYS A 212 -9.09 -18.82 2.99
C LYS A 212 -9.59 -19.84 1.97
N GLU A 213 -10.61 -19.50 1.18
CA GLU A 213 -11.14 -20.35 0.12
C GLU A 213 -10.07 -20.62 -0.96
N HIS A 214 -9.27 -19.62 -1.30
CA HIS A 214 -8.11 -19.75 -2.19
C HIS A 214 -6.89 -20.42 -1.54
N GLN A 215 -6.97 -20.79 -0.25
CA GLN A 215 -5.90 -21.43 0.53
C GLN A 215 -4.62 -20.59 0.71
N TRP A 216 -4.70 -19.27 0.55
CA TRP A 216 -3.59 -18.35 0.80
C TRP A 216 -3.46 -18.07 2.29
N ILE A 217 -4.59 -17.92 2.97
CA ILE A 217 -4.64 -17.97 4.43
C ILE A 217 -4.80 -19.43 4.82
N LYS A 218 -3.71 -20.02 5.33
CA LYS A 218 -3.76 -21.36 5.92
C LYS A 218 -4.47 -21.26 7.26
N GLY A 219 -5.65 -21.86 7.35
CA GLY A 219 -6.47 -21.78 8.55
C GLY A 219 -5.80 -22.41 9.77
N GLU A 220 -5.99 -21.77 10.92
CA GLU A 220 -6.23 -22.51 12.16
C GLU A 220 -7.70 -22.94 12.14
N ALA A 221 -7.92 -24.23 12.37
CA ALA A 221 -9.24 -24.85 12.48
C ALA A 221 -9.91 -24.49 13.83
#